data_AF-A0A9P8GEP4-F1
#
_entry.id   AF-A0A9P8GEP4-F1
#
_cell.length_a   1.000
_cell.length_b   1.000
_cell.length_c   1.000
_cell.angle_alpha   90.00
_cell.angle_beta   90.00
_cell.angle_gamma   90.00
#
_symmetry.space_group_name_H-M   'P 1'
#
loop_
_entity.id
_entity.type
_entity.pdbx_description
1 polymer ?
#
loop_
_entity_poly.entity_id
_entity_poly.type
_entity_poly.pdbx_seq_one_letter_code
_entity_poly.pdbx_strand_id
1 'polypeptide(L)'
;MPFTDNSYVRRSTDASLGFDVAANSVIQSKVTMAPSEEGWEYFSTGPLSNFYMTNKQDGDQITCEITSTDPTDDILTTYNELMFRISLAAGNSSSSDLVAQHYILDGEELVPQYKSRYGYLIAATFISLLACCSVLPAFHGFWRLDRSFSLSPIEIAKAFEAPLLRPSGTGYSDMPVDQLTDYYVGTKEVQYITVTKTYGKYIRRRQKKFAVPEVA
;
A
#
# COMPACT_ATOMS: atom_id res chain seq x y z
N MET A 1 4.55 33.24 28.09
CA MET A 1 4.30 32.61 29.41
C MET A 1 5.59 31.93 29.82
N PRO A 2 6.23 32.28 30.94
CA PRO A 2 7.45 31.60 31.35
C PRO A 2 7.08 30.28 32.03
N PHE A 3 7.64 29.19 31.53
CA PHE A 3 7.57 27.86 32.14
C PHE A 3 8.55 27.85 33.33
N THR A 4 8.04 28.10 34.53
CA THR A 4 8.80 27.93 35.76
C THR A 4 8.77 26.46 36.15
N ASP A 5 9.80 25.71 35.78
CA ASP A 5 9.99 24.36 36.29
C ASP A 5 10.74 24.44 37.63
N ASN A 6 9.99 24.21 38.70
CA ASN A 6 10.47 24.31 40.08
C ASN A 6 10.79 22.90 40.58
N SER A 7 11.70 22.20 39.91
CA SER A 7 12.18 20.89 40.33
C SER A 7 13.39 21.06 41.25
N TYR A 8 13.12 21.06 42.55
CA TYR A 8 14.14 21.02 43.58
C TYR A 8 14.97 19.74 43.42
N VAL A 9 16.20 19.89 42.93
CA VAL A 9 17.22 18.84 42.93
C VAL A 9 17.57 18.52 44.38
N ARG A 10 16.93 17.50 44.96
CA ARG A 10 17.40 16.93 46.22
C ARG A 10 18.77 16.31 45.98
N ARG A 11 19.77 16.90 46.61
CA ARG A 11 21.16 16.42 46.62
C ARG A 11 21.22 15.12 47.43
N SER A 12 20.83 14.00 46.83
CA SER A 12 21.13 12.65 47.34
C SER A 12 22.48 12.23 46.77
N THR A 13 23.36 11.71 47.62
CA THR A 13 24.76 11.36 47.33
C THR A 13 24.93 10.03 46.59
N ASP A 14 23.87 9.50 45.98
CA ASP A 14 23.86 8.17 45.37
C ASP A 14 24.33 8.25 43.91
N ALA A 15 25.36 7.47 43.58
CA ALA A 15 26.02 7.49 42.27
C ALA A 15 25.05 7.19 41.09
N SER A 16 23.96 6.47 41.37
CA SER A 16 22.93 6.11 40.40
C SER A 16 22.00 7.28 40.04
N LEU A 17 21.65 8.14 41.01
CA LEU A 17 20.88 9.37 40.74
C LEU A 17 21.70 10.39 39.96
N GLY A 18 23.01 10.45 40.20
CA GLY A 18 23.92 11.30 39.41
C GLY A 18 23.99 10.91 37.94
N PHE A 19 23.95 9.60 37.66
CA PHE A 19 23.86 9.08 36.30
C PHE A 19 22.58 9.49 35.61
N ASP A 20 21.44 9.26 36.25
CA ASP A 20 20.13 9.52 35.65
C ASP A 20 20.00 11.00 35.27
N VAL A 21 20.42 11.90 36.16
CA VAL A 21 20.41 13.34 35.88
C VAL A 21 21.34 13.68 34.72
N ALA A 22 22.56 13.13 34.70
CA ALA A 22 23.53 13.39 33.64
C ALA A 22 23.06 12.84 32.28
N ALA A 23 22.67 11.56 32.22
CA ALA A 23 22.18 10.89 31.03
C ALA A 23 20.91 11.57 30.49
N ASN A 24 19.97 11.91 31.38
CA ASN A 24 18.74 12.60 30.97
C ASN A 24 19.04 14.01 30.42
N SER A 25 19.98 14.75 31.03
CA SER A 25 20.37 16.07 30.52
C SER A 25 21.00 16.03 29.12
N VAL A 26 21.72 14.94 28.80
CA VAL A 26 22.33 14.73 27.48
C VAL A 26 21.29 14.31 26.45
N ILE A 27 20.42 13.35 26.78
CA ILE A 27 19.41 12.81 25.86
C ILE A 27 18.31 13.86 25.57
N GLN A 28 17.91 14.65 26.55
CA GLN A 28 16.92 15.72 26.38
C GLN A 28 17.50 17.00 25.75
N SER A 29 18.77 16.97 25.32
CA SER A 29 19.36 18.13 24.66
C SER A 29 18.69 18.38 23.30
N LYS A 30 18.43 19.66 22.99
CA LYS A 30 17.68 20.07 21.81
C LYS A 30 18.15 21.43 21.32
N VAL A 31 18.16 21.61 20.00
CA VAL A 31 18.28 22.93 19.37
C VAL A 31 17.04 23.18 18.53
N THR A 32 16.48 24.38 18.66
CA THR A 32 15.44 24.88 17.76
C THR A 32 15.92 26.16 17.11
N MET A 33 15.73 26.25 15.80
CA MET A 33 16.05 27.44 15.01
C MET A 33 14.77 28.18 14.65
N ALA A 34 14.73 29.49 14.89
CA ALA A 34 13.60 30.36 14.57
C ALA A 34 14.06 31.57 13.74
N PRO A 35 13.27 32.03 12.76
CA PRO A 35 13.59 33.25 12.02
C PRO A 35 13.34 34.49 12.89
N SER A 36 14.25 35.46 12.83
CA SER A 36 14.22 36.77 13.49
C SER A 36 14.46 37.90 12.46
N GLU A 37 14.25 39.16 12.84
CA GLU A 37 14.44 40.32 11.95
C GLU A 37 15.89 40.49 11.47
N GLU A 38 16.86 40.00 12.23
CA GLU A 38 18.30 40.12 11.93
C GLU A 38 18.95 38.79 11.47
N GLY A 39 18.17 37.71 11.33
CA GLY A 39 18.69 36.41 10.90
C GLY A 39 18.03 35.22 11.58
N TRP A 40 18.78 34.16 11.84
CA TRP A 40 18.30 32.97 12.54
C TRP A 40 18.72 33.02 14.02
N GLU A 41 17.75 32.88 14.92
CA GLU A 41 18.00 32.68 16.34
C GLU A 41 18.02 31.19 16.68
N TYR A 42 19.04 30.78 17.45
CA TYR A 42 19.21 29.41 17.92
C TYR A 42 18.87 29.35 19.41
N PHE A 43 17.88 28.53 19.76
CA PHE A 43 17.57 28.21 21.14
C PHE A 43 18.06 26.81 21.44
N SER A 44 19.07 26.71 22.29
CA SER A 44 19.64 25.45 22.77
C SER A 44 19.18 25.13 24.19
N THR A 45 18.81 23.87 24.43
CA THR A 45 18.59 23.30 25.77
C THR A 45 19.51 22.10 25.94
N GLY A 46 20.16 21.99 27.10
CA GLY A 46 21.07 20.87 27.42
C GLY A 46 22.50 21.06 26.90
N PRO A 47 23.45 20.24 27.40
CA PRO A 47 24.87 20.41 27.16
C PRO A 47 25.33 19.97 25.76
N LEU A 48 24.57 19.13 25.05
CA LEU A 48 25.00 18.51 23.79
C LEU A 48 24.37 19.16 22.53
N SER A 49 23.58 20.21 22.74
CA SER A 49 22.69 20.80 21.73
C SER A 49 23.42 21.24 20.45
N ASN A 50 24.59 21.91 20.56
CA ASN A 50 25.28 22.52 19.42
C ASN A 50 26.52 21.72 18.93
N PHE A 51 26.82 20.57 19.54
CA PHE A 51 28.10 19.88 19.32
C PHE A 51 28.21 19.16 17.97
N TYR A 52 27.10 18.74 17.39
CA TYR A 52 27.06 17.96 16.14
C TYR A 52 26.67 18.76 14.92
N MET A 53 26.49 20.08 15.09
CA MET A 53 26.12 20.99 14.03
C MET A 53 27.38 21.49 13.32
N THR A 54 27.48 21.23 12.03
CA THR A 54 28.58 21.71 11.19
C THR A 54 28.03 22.61 10.08
N ASN A 55 28.75 23.68 9.77
CA ASN A 55 28.43 24.49 8.59
C ASN A 55 29.32 24.03 7.45
N LYS A 56 28.73 23.85 6.27
CA LYS A 56 29.53 23.57 5.08
C LYS A 56 30.27 24.84 4.67
N GLN A 57 31.56 24.70 4.42
CA GLN A 57 32.40 25.80 3.97
C GLN A 57 32.69 25.65 2.48
N ASP A 58 32.49 26.72 1.70
CA ASP A 58 32.89 26.79 0.29
C ASP A 58 33.97 27.87 0.16
N GLY A 59 35.23 27.44 0.09
CA GLY A 59 36.38 28.34 0.16
C GLY A 59 36.50 29.07 1.50
N ASP A 60 36.54 30.40 1.48
CA ASP A 60 36.64 31.25 2.68
C ASP A 60 35.26 31.72 3.21
N GLN A 61 34.16 31.26 2.59
CA GLN A 61 32.81 31.65 2.99
C GLN A 61 32.10 30.50 3.72
N ILE A 62 31.58 30.82 4.91
CA ILE A 62 30.69 29.94 5.66
C ILE A 62 29.33 29.98 4.96
N THR A 63 28.89 28.85 4.41
CA THR A 63 27.56 28.75 3.80
C THR A 63 26.52 28.47 4.89
N CYS A 64 25.29 28.97 4.72
CA CYS A 64 24.17 28.69 5.62
C CYS A 64 23.63 27.24 5.50
N GLU A 65 24.37 26.35 4.85
CA GLU A 65 24.05 24.92 4.77
C GLU A 65 24.52 24.26 6.06
N ILE A 66 23.57 24.11 6.99
CA ILE A 66 23.77 23.42 8.26
C ILE A 66 23.64 21.92 8.01
N THR A 67 24.70 21.17 8.29
CA THR A 67 24.71 19.71 8.27
C THR A 67 24.87 19.17 9.69
N SER A 68 24.27 18.02 9.97
CA SER A 68 24.43 17.33 11.25
C SER A 68 25.31 16.10 11.06
N THR A 69 26.33 15.96 11.90
CA THR A 69 27.17 14.74 11.94
C THR A 69 26.47 13.68 12.79
N ASP A 70 26.62 12.40 12.46
CA ASP A 70 26.03 11.30 13.24
C ASP A 70 26.67 11.24 14.65
N PRO A 71 25.89 11.47 15.74
CA PRO A 71 26.41 11.51 17.10
C PRO A 71 26.48 10.13 17.78
N THR A 72 26.09 9.06 17.08
CA THR A 72 25.87 7.74 17.70
C THR A 72 27.11 7.20 18.41
N ASP A 73 28.29 7.33 17.80
CA ASP A 73 29.54 6.77 18.34
C ASP A 73 29.98 7.49 19.63
N ASP A 74 29.87 8.82 19.66
CA ASP A 74 30.20 9.64 20.83
C ASP A 74 29.24 9.36 22.00
N ILE A 75 27.94 9.25 21.72
CA ILE A 75 26.94 8.94 22.75
C ILE A 75 27.23 7.57 23.36
N LEU A 76 27.49 6.55 22.53
CA LEU A 76 27.81 5.20 22.99
C LEU A 76 29.11 5.17 23.79
N THR A 77 30.15 5.86 23.33
CA THR A 77 31.44 5.95 24.02
C THR A 77 31.30 6.63 25.38
N THR A 78 30.58 7.75 25.45
CA THR A 78 30.32 8.48 26.70
C THR A 78 29.52 7.62 27.67
N TYR A 79 28.50 6.91 27.18
CA TYR A 79 27.68 6.02 28.00
C TYR A 79 28.51 4.87 28.59
N ASN A 80 29.36 4.24 27.78
CA ASN A 80 30.27 3.19 28.22
C ASN A 80 31.26 3.68 29.28
N GLU A 81 31.84 4.87 29.09
CA GLU A 81 32.76 5.47 30.06
C GLU A 81 32.06 5.75 31.40
N LEU A 82 30.84 6.30 31.32
CA LEU A 82 30.08 6.69 32.50
C LEU A 82 29.62 5.45 33.28
N MET A 83 29.11 4.42 32.60
CA MET A 83 28.81 3.12 33.21
C MET A 83 30.04 2.51 33.89
N PHE A 84 31.20 2.56 33.25
CA PHE A 84 32.44 2.04 33.82
C PHE A 84 32.81 2.79 35.11
N ARG A 85 32.78 4.13 35.09
CA ARG A 85 33.08 4.97 36.26
C ARG A 85 32.11 4.74 37.42
N ILE A 86 30.80 4.59 37.13
CA ILE A 86 29.81 4.24 38.16
C ILE A 86 30.11 2.86 38.73
N SER A 87 30.42 1.88 37.89
CA SER A 87 30.71 0.52 38.36
C SER A 87 31.92 0.49 39.31
N LEU A 88 32.94 1.31 39.02
CA LEU A 88 34.13 1.44 39.85
C LEU A 88 33.84 2.19 41.16
N ALA A 89 33.02 3.25 41.10
CA ALA A 89 32.58 3.97 42.29
C ALA A 89 31.67 3.12 43.20
N ALA A 90 30.76 2.35 42.62
CA ALA A 90 29.87 1.43 43.32
C ALA A 90 30.66 0.28 43.96
N GLY A 91 31.63 -0.30 43.24
CA GLY A 91 32.51 -1.35 43.77
C GLY A 91 33.42 -0.88 44.90
N ASN A 92 33.74 0.41 44.96
CA ASN A 92 34.53 1.02 46.04
C ASN A 92 33.66 1.46 47.24
N SER A 93 32.34 1.46 47.11
CA SER A 93 31.39 1.87 48.16
C SER A 93 30.98 0.66 49.00
N SER A 94 31.30 0.62 50.28
CA SER A 94 31.11 -0.55 51.17
C SER A 94 29.65 -0.83 51.57
N SER A 95 28.68 -0.11 51.01
CA SER A 95 27.25 -0.19 51.34
C SER A 95 26.49 -0.88 50.23
N SER A 96 26.00 -2.09 50.54
CA SER A 96 25.15 -2.94 49.70
C SER A 96 23.74 -2.39 49.49
N ASP A 97 23.58 -1.08 49.31
CA ASP A 97 22.32 -0.50 48.84
C ASP A 97 22.33 -0.49 47.31
N LEU A 98 22.09 -1.68 46.74
CA LEU A 98 21.73 -1.82 45.33
C LEU A 98 20.33 -1.21 45.15
N VAL A 99 20.29 0.10 44.95
CA VAL A 99 19.06 0.84 44.67
C VAL A 99 18.46 0.30 43.38
N ALA A 100 17.34 -0.41 43.49
CA ALA A 100 16.54 -0.83 42.35
C ALA A 100 15.96 0.42 41.67
N GLN A 101 16.54 0.82 40.54
CA GLN A 101 16.05 1.94 39.75
C GLN A 101 14.85 1.50 38.90
N HIS A 102 13.73 2.18 39.10
CA HIS A 102 12.58 2.10 38.20
C HIS A 102 12.68 3.23 37.19
N TYR A 103 12.87 2.89 35.92
CA TYR A 103 12.91 3.86 34.83
C TYR A 103 11.72 3.64 33.90
N ILE A 104 11.11 4.74 33.48
CA ILE A 104 10.02 4.75 32.49
C ILE A 104 10.68 5.16 31.17
N LEU A 105 10.66 4.27 30.18
CA LEU A 105 11.13 4.58 28.83
C LEU A 105 9.96 5.11 28.01
N ASP A 106 9.99 6.39 27.67
CA ASP A 106 9.14 6.95 26.64
C ASP A 106 9.84 6.75 25.29
N GLY A 107 9.41 5.71 24.57
CA GLY A 107 9.86 5.44 23.21
C GLY A 107 8.95 6.10 22.18
N GLU A 108 9.50 6.93 21.31
CA GLU A 108 8.78 7.41 20.13
C GLU A 108 8.88 6.37 19.01
N GLU A 109 7.76 5.72 18.67
CA GLU A 109 7.68 4.81 17.54
C GLU A 109 7.19 5.56 16.29
N LEU A 110 7.87 5.36 15.16
CA LEU A 110 7.44 5.88 13.86
C LEU A 110 6.21 5.10 13.37
N VAL A 111 5.02 5.54 13.77
CA VAL A 111 3.77 4.97 13.28
C VAL A 111 3.41 5.59 11.92
N PRO A 112 3.22 4.79 10.85
CA PRO A 112 2.78 5.32 9.56
C PRO A 112 1.37 5.92 9.70
N GLN A 113 1.26 7.24 9.56
CA GLN A 113 -0.02 7.93 9.50
C GLN A 113 -0.49 8.09 8.05
N TYR A 114 -1.54 7.37 7.67
CA TYR A 114 -2.14 7.50 6.35
C TYR A 114 -3.12 8.68 6.31
N LYS A 115 -2.78 9.74 5.57
CA LYS A 115 -3.71 10.84 5.27
C LYS A 115 -4.46 10.56 3.96
N SER A 116 -5.73 10.17 4.06
CA SER A 116 -6.60 9.98 2.90
C SER A 116 -7.00 11.33 2.28
N ARG A 117 -6.68 11.53 1.00
CA ARG A 117 -7.11 12.71 0.22
C ARG A 117 -8.46 12.44 -0.42
N TYR A 118 -9.55 12.73 0.30
CA TYR A 118 -10.94 12.46 -0.14
C TYR A 118 -11.33 13.15 -1.46
N GLY A 119 -10.68 14.26 -1.83
CA GLY A 119 -10.95 14.94 -3.11
C GLY A 119 -10.73 14.04 -4.33
N TYR A 120 -9.71 13.18 -4.33
CA TYR A 120 -9.48 12.24 -5.43
C TYR A 120 -10.48 11.10 -5.43
N LEU A 121 -10.94 10.66 -4.26
CA LEU A 121 -11.96 9.62 -4.14
C LEU A 121 -13.27 10.11 -4.77
N ILE A 122 -13.68 11.33 -4.42
CA ILE A 122 -14.86 11.97 -5.01
C ILE A 122 -14.72 12.09 -6.53
N ALA A 123 -13.59 12.61 -7.03
CA ALA A 123 -13.35 12.73 -8.47
C ALA A 123 -13.41 11.37 -9.19
N ALA A 124 -12.77 10.33 -8.63
CA ALA A 124 -12.81 8.98 -9.20
C ALA A 124 -14.23 8.42 -9.25
N THR A 125 -15.01 8.57 -8.17
CA THR A 125 -16.41 8.11 -8.15
C THR A 125 -17.27 8.79 -9.20
N PHE A 126 -17.09 10.10 -9.42
CA PHE A 126 -17.82 10.83 -10.46
C PHE A 126 -17.45 10.32 -11.87
N ILE A 127 -16.17 10.08 -12.14
CA ILE A 127 -15.73 9.55 -13.44
C ILE A 127 -16.34 8.16 -13.69
N SER A 128 -16.33 7.29 -12.68
CA SER A 128 -16.95 5.95 -12.78
C SER A 128 -18.46 6.03 -13.05
N LEU A 129 -19.18 6.93 -12.36
CA LEU A 129 -20.61 7.13 -12.60
C LEU A 129 -20.87 7.68 -14.01
N LEU A 130 -20.04 8.61 -14.49
CA LEU A 130 -20.17 9.17 -15.84
C LEU A 130 -19.95 8.09 -16.91
N ALA A 131 -18.99 7.18 -16.68
CA ALA A 131 -18.78 6.02 -17.55
C ALA A 131 -20.00 5.09 -17.56
N CYS A 132 -20.60 4.78 -16.40
CA CYS A 132 -21.83 3.99 -16.34
C CYS A 132 -22.99 4.70 -17.07
N CYS A 133 -23.17 6.00 -16.84
CA CYS A 133 -24.19 6.79 -17.51
C CYS A 133 -24.00 6.86 -19.03
N SER A 134 -22.76 6.84 -19.52
CA SER A 134 -22.44 6.81 -20.96
C SER A 134 -22.93 5.53 -21.65
N VAL A 135 -23.00 4.42 -20.92
CA VAL A 135 -23.45 3.13 -21.46
C VAL A 135 -24.98 3.03 -21.51
N LEU A 136 -25.71 3.73 -20.63
CA LEU A 136 -27.18 3.65 -20.57
C LEU A 136 -27.90 4.00 -21.88
N PRO A 137 -27.50 5.03 -22.65
CA PRO A 137 -28.09 5.33 -23.96
C PRO A 137 -27.94 4.20 -24.98
N ALA A 138 -26.86 3.41 -24.91
CA ALA A 138 -26.68 2.25 -25.81
C ALA A 138 -27.75 1.17 -25.58
N PHE A 139 -28.34 1.16 -24.38
CA PHE A 139 -29.45 0.31 -23.99
C PHE A 139 -30.81 1.02 -24.14
N HIS A 140 -30.87 2.21 -24.71
CA HIS A 140 -32.15 2.87 -24.94
C HIS A 140 -32.84 2.27 -26.18
N GLY A 141 -33.90 1.47 -25.95
CA GLY A 141 -34.72 0.89 -27.02
C GLY A 141 -34.67 -0.63 -27.13
N PHE A 142 -33.84 -1.32 -26.34
CA PHE A 142 -33.88 -2.79 -26.32
C PHE A 142 -35.24 -3.35 -25.85
N TRP A 143 -35.99 -2.55 -25.09
CA TRP A 143 -37.34 -2.87 -24.62
C TRP A 143 -38.43 -2.81 -25.70
N ARG A 144 -38.15 -2.25 -26.88
CA ARG A 144 -39.11 -2.17 -27.99
C ARG A 144 -39.01 -3.34 -28.96
N LEU A 145 -38.14 -4.30 -28.68
CA LEU A 145 -38.00 -5.48 -29.51
C LEU A 145 -39.20 -6.41 -29.25
N ASP A 146 -40.02 -6.57 -30.29
CA ASP A 146 -41.29 -7.33 -30.31
C ASP A 146 -41.10 -8.86 -30.18
N ARG A 147 -39.87 -9.31 -29.95
CA ARG A 147 -39.50 -10.72 -29.79
C ARG A 147 -38.56 -10.88 -28.61
N SER A 148 -38.73 -11.96 -27.85
CA SER A 148 -37.74 -12.41 -26.87
C SER A 148 -36.47 -12.84 -27.59
N PHE A 149 -35.39 -12.06 -27.45
CA PHE A 149 -34.06 -12.45 -27.90
C PHE A 149 -33.36 -13.23 -26.80
N SER A 150 -32.83 -14.38 -27.15
CA SER A 150 -32.02 -15.25 -26.31
C SER A 150 -30.56 -15.09 -26.72
N LEU A 151 -29.66 -14.81 -25.77
CA LEU A 151 -28.20 -14.84 -26.01
C LEU A 151 -27.66 -16.27 -26.19
N SER A 152 -28.51 -17.19 -26.64
CA SER A 152 -28.10 -18.53 -27.02
C SER A 152 -27.07 -18.47 -28.16
N PRO A 153 -26.04 -19.32 -28.13
CA PRO A 153 -25.03 -19.36 -29.18
C PRO A 153 -25.60 -19.55 -30.58
N ILE A 154 -26.77 -20.17 -30.70
CA ILE A 154 -27.45 -20.42 -31.98
C ILE A 154 -28.14 -19.17 -32.54
N GLU A 155 -28.78 -18.33 -31.71
CA GLU A 155 -29.29 -17.02 -32.17
C GLU A 155 -28.15 -16.08 -32.52
N ILE A 156 -27.06 -16.09 -31.74
CA ILE A 156 -25.87 -15.30 -32.04
C ILE A 156 -25.26 -15.75 -33.37
N ALA A 157 -25.08 -17.06 -33.58
CA ALA A 157 -24.59 -17.59 -34.86
C ALA A 157 -25.52 -17.25 -36.04
N LYS A 158 -26.85 -17.23 -35.82
CA LYS A 158 -27.83 -16.80 -36.82
C LYS A 158 -27.71 -15.31 -37.13
N ALA A 159 -27.54 -14.47 -36.11
CA ALA A 159 -27.37 -13.01 -36.25
C ALA A 159 -26.07 -12.64 -36.98
N PHE A 160 -25.01 -13.45 -36.83
CA PHE A 160 -23.76 -13.33 -37.60
C PHE A 160 -23.81 -14.01 -38.98
N GLU A 161 -25.00 -14.43 -39.44
CA GLU A 161 -25.20 -15.12 -40.71
C GLU A 161 -24.28 -16.34 -40.91
N ALA A 162 -24.09 -17.15 -39.86
CA ALA A 162 -23.25 -18.34 -39.94
C ALA A 162 -23.66 -19.19 -41.17
N PRO A 163 -22.71 -19.62 -42.03
CA PRO A 163 -23.02 -20.33 -43.27
C PRO A 163 -23.87 -21.59 -43.09
N LEU A 164 -23.84 -22.19 -41.91
CA LEU A 164 -24.61 -23.38 -41.55
C LEU A 164 -26.09 -23.10 -41.23
N LEU A 165 -26.41 -21.86 -40.85
CA LEU A 165 -27.73 -21.39 -40.42
C LEU A 165 -28.34 -20.39 -41.42
N ARG A 166 -27.63 -20.08 -42.52
CA ARG A 166 -28.18 -19.27 -43.60
C ARG A 166 -29.36 -20.02 -44.25
N PRO A 167 -30.56 -19.42 -44.30
CA PRO A 167 -31.71 -20.05 -44.94
C PRO A 167 -31.46 -20.16 -46.45
N SER A 168 -31.64 -21.35 -47.02
CA SER A 168 -31.46 -21.64 -48.44
C SER A 168 -32.62 -21.17 -49.33
N GLY A 169 -33.46 -20.25 -48.85
CA GLY A 169 -34.65 -19.76 -49.55
C GLY A 169 -35.37 -18.67 -48.75
N THR A 170 -36.06 -17.80 -49.48
CA THR A 170 -36.73 -16.56 -49.05
C THR A 170 -37.61 -16.71 -47.81
N GLY A 171 -37.37 -15.90 -46.77
CA GLY A 171 -38.41 -15.50 -45.80
C GLY A 171 -38.27 -15.92 -44.32
N TYR A 172 -37.19 -16.60 -43.90
CA TYR A 172 -37.11 -17.24 -42.57
C TYR A 172 -36.14 -16.61 -41.56
N SER A 173 -35.72 -15.36 -41.79
CA SER A 173 -34.77 -14.65 -40.92
C SER A 173 -35.24 -14.54 -39.47
N ASP A 174 -36.56 -14.52 -39.23
CA ASP A 174 -37.14 -14.14 -37.94
C ASP A 174 -37.75 -15.31 -37.15
N MET A 175 -37.52 -16.56 -37.56
CA MET A 175 -38.02 -17.74 -36.85
C MET A 175 -37.42 -17.89 -35.43
N PRO A 176 -38.23 -18.29 -34.41
CA PRO A 176 -37.79 -18.63 -33.06
C PRO A 176 -36.82 -19.82 -33.03
N VAL A 177 -35.95 -19.89 -32.00
CA VAL A 177 -34.92 -20.94 -31.86
C VAL A 177 -35.52 -22.32 -31.87
N ASP A 178 -36.61 -22.52 -31.13
CA ASP A 178 -37.24 -23.83 -30.97
C ASP A 178 -37.67 -24.41 -32.32
N GLN A 179 -38.23 -23.56 -33.19
CA GLN A 179 -38.59 -23.96 -34.55
C GLN A 179 -37.36 -24.20 -35.44
N LEU A 180 -36.29 -23.43 -35.24
CA LEU A 180 -35.04 -23.62 -35.98
C LEU A 180 -34.33 -24.92 -35.59
N THR A 181 -34.35 -25.28 -34.31
CA THR A 181 -33.77 -26.53 -33.81
C THR A 181 -34.55 -27.72 -34.31
N ASP A 182 -35.88 -27.69 -34.30
CA ASP A 182 -36.70 -28.81 -34.75
C ASP A 182 -36.64 -29.01 -36.26
N TYR A 183 -36.72 -27.95 -37.06
CA TYR A 183 -36.74 -28.07 -38.53
C TYR A 183 -35.36 -28.26 -39.16
N TYR A 184 -34.34 -27.49 -38.72
CA TYR A 184 -33.05 -27.41 -39.41
C TYR A 184 -31.91 -28.15 -38.72
N VAL A 185 -31.92 -28.27 -37.39
CA VAL A 185 -30.83 -28.90 -36.63
C VAL A 185 -31.14 -30.35 -36.29
N GLY A 186 -32.39 -30.67 -35.93
CA GLY A 186 -32.83 -32.03 -35.58
C GLY A 186 -32.69 -33.03 -36.74
N THR A 187 -32.80 -32.57 -37.98
CA THR A 187 -32.66 -33.37 -39.19
C THR A 187 -31.22 -33.47 -39.71
N LYS A 188 -30.27 -32.70 -39.15
CA LYS A 188 -28.92 -32.57 -39.67
C LYS A 188 -27.94 -33.35 -38.80
N GLU A 189 -27.40 -34.45 -39.33
CA GLU A 189 -26.40 -35.25 -38.61
C GLU A 189 -25.18 -34.41 -38.21
N VAL A 190 -24.95 -34.26 -36.91
CA VAL A 190 -23.79 -33.54 -36.38
C VAL A 190 -22.59 -34.47 -36.32
N GLN A 191 -21.53 -34.10 -37.06
CA GLN A 191 -20.25 -34.80 -37.00
C GLN A 191 -19.35 -34.16 -35.94
N TYR A 192 -19.30 -34.74 -34.76
CA TYR A 192 -18.34 -34.36 -33.74
C TYR A 192 -16.97 -34.96 -34.06
N ILE A 193 -15.96 -34.10 -34.20
CA ILE A 193 -14.57 -34.51 -34.38
C ILE A 193 -13.83 -34.18 -33.08
N THR A 194 -13.39 -35.19 -32.35
CA THR A 194 -12.50 -34.98 -31.21
C THR A 194 -11.10 -34.67 -31.76
N VAL A 195 -10.66 -33.42 -31.62
CA VAL A 195 -9.28 -33.03 -31.94
C VAL A 195 -8.45 -33.28 -30.68
N THR A 196 -7.90 -34.47 -30.54
CA THR A 196 -6.89 -34.75 -29.53
C THR A 196 -5.65 -33.93 -29.89
N LYS A 197 -5.24 -32.98 -29.04
CA LYS A 197 -4.01 -32.21 -29.25
C LYS A 197 -2.83 -33.18 -29.33
N THR A 198 -2.08 -33.14 -30.41
CA THR A 198 -0.82 -33.88 -30.52
C THR A 198 0.26 -33.01 -31.15
N TYR A 199 1.34 -32.78 -30.40
CA TYR A 199 2.61 -32.27 -30.91
C TYR A 199 3.18 -33.29 -31.91
N GLY A 200 3.57 -32.81 -33.09
CA GLY A 200 4.42 -33.56 -34.01
C GLY A 200 3.69 -34.61 -34.86
N LYS A 201 3.39 -34.20 -36.10
CA LYS A 201 3.22 -35.00 -37.33
C LYS A 201 2.19 -36.16 -37.30
N TYR A 202 1.15 -35.97 -38.10
CA TYR A 202 0.06 -36.88 -38.51
C TYR A 202 -1.24 -36.87 -37.65
N ILE A 203 -2.23 -36.11 -38.13
CA ILE A 203 -3.62 -36.15 -37.65
C ILE A 203 -4.33 -37.33 -38.31
N ARG A 204 -4.62 -38.40 -37.56
CA ARG A 204 -5.59 -39.42 -38.02
C ARG A 204 -7.00 -38.98 -37.65
N ARG A 205 -7.82 -38.64 -38.65
CA ARG A 205 -9.27 -38.42 -38.48
C ARG A 205 -9.94 -39.75 -38.15
N ARG A 206 -10.34 -39.95 -36.89
CA ARG A 206 -11.33 -41.00 -36.57
C ARG A 206 -12.72 -40.37 -36.65
N GLN A 207 -13.48 -40.76 -37.66
CA GLN A 207 -14.90 -40.41 -37.74
C GLN A 207 -15.69 -41.48 -36.97
N LYS A 208 -16.38 -41.08 -35.90
CA LYS A 208 -17.41 -41.92 -35.29
C LYS A 208 -18.75 -41.40 -35.80
N LYS A 209 -19.44 -42.21 -36.60
CA LYS A 209 -20.88 -42.02 -36.86
C LYS A 209 -21.62 -42.64 -35.68
N PHE A 210 -22.42 -41.85 -34.98
CA PHE A 210 -23.37 -42.37 -34.00
C PHE A 210 -24.75 -42.36 -34.65
N ALA A 211 -25.44 -43.50 -34.60
CA ALA A 211 -26.81 -43.62 -35.07
C ALA A 211 -27.72 -42.82 -34.14
N VAL A 212 -28.61 -42.01 -34.72
CA VAL A 212 -29.68 -41.33 -34.00
C VAL A 212 -30.67 -42.40 -33.52
N PRO A 213 -31.03 -42.45 -32.23
CA PRO A 213 -32.10 -43.35 -31.80
C PRO A 213 -33.41 -42.91 -32.44
N GLU A 214 -34.11 -43.82 -33.12
CA GLU A 214 -35.50 -43.60 -33.53
C GLU A 214 -36.33 -43.31 -32.29
N VAL A 215 -36.97 -42.16 -32.28
CA VAL A 215 -37.96 -41.79 -31.27
C VAL A 215 -39.23 -42.56 -31.63
N ALA A 216 -39.63 -43.49 -30.75
CA ALA A 216 -40.91 -44.18 -30.80
C ALA A 216 -42.05 -43.28 -30.34
#